data_AF-A0A915AGD8-F1
#
_entry.id   AF-A0A915AGD8-F1
#
_cell.length_a   1.000
_cell.length_b   1.000
_cell.length_c   1.000
_cell.angle_alpha   90.00
_cell.angle_beta   90.00
_cell.angle_gamma   90.00
#
_symmetry.space_group_name_H-M   'P 1'
#
loop_
_entity.id
_entity.type
_entity.pdbx_description
1 polymer ?
#
loop_
_entity_poly.entity_id
_entity_poly.type
_entity_poly.pdbx_seq_one_letter_code
_entity_poly.pdbx_strand_id
1 'polypeptide(L)'
;MSVRSPSQSPSKHITVVDVYDLAASIGKDFERIIDQFGNDSVRQLMPKVISALETLESLANHNERENEEILSLRKTVERLENEKQAKQQDRLKFEMELEAVEENYRKEIDDLWTMVKSLQNENKHLSSSVSPETLSPATPRDEDLNVMIELRELSNKQKEQIKELQRDIETYSCEVENLHNSIEKLIRQNEELLRKNASLQKQGRMLVEEKSEIIKRLQQTEEANFKLSKLFKDATRQCKDLQQSQQEDNDNAPRFTLAELREVLQEKNLLKGKVLELEEELEQFRPARRPGSAASDVNQELEQKPSESEECVVYGPINKEPEEKLYPWKYERKDSGVRKFFRFFKEGLNSGGYSPGQGSSSPIPSTRTMSSLSSITQSPR
;
A
#
# COMPACT_ATOMS: atom_id res chain seq x y z
N MET A 1 -4.95 12.40 -33.86
CA MET A 1 -3.66 11.70 -33.65
C MET A 1 -3.85 10.70 -32.52
N SER A 2 -3.31 9.49 -32.60
CA SER A 2 -3.49 8.49 -31.55
C SER A 2 -2.55 8.79 -30.38
N VAL A 3 -3.10 9.08 -29.19
CA VAL A 3 -2.30 9.32 -27.98
C VAL A 3 -1.72 7.98 -27.53
N ARG A 4 -0.40 7.82 -27.66
CA ARG A 4 0.30 6.59 -27.30
C ARG A 4 0.26 6.41 -25.79
N SER A 5 -0.42 5.37 -25.31
CA SER A 5 -0.58 5.09 -23.88
C SER A 5 0.76 5.00 -23.15
N PRO A 6 0.94 5.61 -21.96
CA PRO A 6 2.19 5.55 -21.18
C PRO A 6 2.44 4.17 -20.52
N SER A 7 1.87 3.11 -21.08
CA SER A 7 1.96 1.73 -20.61
C SER A 7 2.98 0.88 -21.38
N GLN A 8 3.48 1.34 -22.53
CA GLN A 8 4.43 0.58 -23.39
C GLN A 8 5.89 1.04 -23.24
N SER A 9 6.35 1.27 -22.00
CA SER A 9 7.78 1.32 -21.72
C SER A 9 8.31 -0.11 -21.61
N PRO A 10 9.25 -0.57 -22.46
CA PRO A 10 9.69 -1.98 -22.46
C PRO A 10 10.33 -2.42 -21.14
N SER A 11 10.84 -1.47 -20.34
CA SER A 11 11.31 -1.69 -18.97
C SER A 11 10.24 -2.18 -17.99
N LYS A 12 8.93 -2.10 -18.33
CA LYS A 12 7.82 -2.67 -17.53
C LYS A 12 7.53 -4.14 -17.82
N HIS A 13 8.32 -4.77 -18.69
CA HIS A 13 8.20 -6.19 -19.04
C HIS A 13 9.45 -7.00 -18.70
N ILE A 14 10.47 -6.36 -18.10
CA ILE A 14 11.64 -7.04 -17.55
C ILE A 14 11.22 -7.70 -16.24
N THR A 15 11.14 -9.03 -16.25
CA THR A 15 10.90 -9.85 -15.06
C THR A 15 12.19 -10.04 -14.27
N VAL A 16 12.07 -10.57 -13.05
CA VAL A 16 13.21 -10.98 -12.25
C VAL A 16 14.04 -12.06 -12.96
N VAL A 17 13.40 -12.94 -13.75
CA VAL A 17 14.07 -14.01 -14.52
C VAL A 17 15.01 -13.43 -15.59
N ASP A 18 14.56 -12.41 -16.34
CA ASP A 18 15.37 -11.75 -17.37
C ASP A 18 16.67 -11.16 -16.79
N VAL A 19 16.62 -10.68 -15.54
CA VAL A 19 17.81 -10.15 -14.83
C VAL A 19 18.79 -11.26 -14.47
N TYR A 20 18.32 -12.47 -14.13
CA TYR A 20 19.17 -13.63 -13.87
C TYR A 20 19.81 -14.18 -15.15
N ASP A 21 19.07 -14.24 -16.27
CA ASP A 21 19.63 -14.66 -17.57
C ASP A 21 20.66 -13.66 -18.10
N LEU A 22 20.42 -12.36 -17.91
CA LEU A 22 21.40 -11.31 -18.22
C LEU A 22 22.64 -11.41 -17.32
N ALA A 23 22.46 -11.65 -16.01
CA ALA A 23 23.55 -11.86 -15.07
C ALA A 23 24.40 -13.10 -15.40
N ALA A 24 23.78 -14.20 -15.80
CA ALA A 24 24.46 -15.42 -16.21
C ALA A 24 25.21 -15.26 -17.54
N SER A 25 24.68 -14.46 -18.47
CA SER A 25 25.36 -14.11 -19.72
C SER A 25 26.59 -13.24 -19.47
N ILE A 26 26.44 -12.19 -18.65
CA ILE A 26 27.54 -11.31 -18.24
C ILE A 26 28.61 -12.07 -17.42
N GLY A 27 28.21 -13.06 -16.61
CA GLY A 27 29.14 -13.93 -15.90
C GLY A 27 30.08 -14.68 -16.83
N LYS A 28 29.55 -15.29 -17.91
CA LYS A 28 30.34 -15.98 -18.94
C LYS A 28 31.25 -15.03 -19.73
N ASP A 29 30.85 -13.78 -19.89
CA ASP A 29 31.69 -12.77 -20.52
C ASP A 29 32.87 -12.38 -19.61
N PHE A 30 32.63 -12.28 -18.30
CA PHE A 30 33.70 -12.11 -17.32
C PHE A 30 34.64 -13.32 -17.24
N GLU A 31 34.14 -14.56 -17.26
CA GLU A 31 34.98 -15.78 -17.37
C GLU A 31 35.95 -15.66 -18.55
N ARG A 32 35.42 -15.42 -19.76
CA ARG A 32 36.22 -15.31 -20.98
C ARG A 32 37.24 -14.18 -20.95
N ILE A 33 36.98 -13.08 -20.24
CA ILE A 33 37.94 -11.98 -20.08
C ILE A 33 39.02 -12.36 -19.06
N ILE A 34 38.66 -13.03 -17.96
CA ILE A 34 39.60 -13.48 -16.92
C ILE A 34 40.55 -14.53 -17.48
N ASP A 35 40.07 -15.46 -18.31
CA ASP A 35 40.88 -16.50 -18.96
C ASP A 35 41.93 -15.92 -19.94
N GLN A 36 41.62 -14.80 -20.59
CA GLN A 36 42.49 -14.18 -21.62
C GLN A 36 43.37 -13.04 -21.08
N PHE A 37 42.89 -12.28 -20.10
CA PHE A 37 43.50 -11.02 -19.63
C PHE A 37 43.70 -10.98 -18.10
N GLY A 38 43.45 -12.07 -17.39
CA GLY A 38 43.65 -12.19 -15.96
C GLY A 38 42.56 -11.52 -15.09
N ASN A 39 42.52 -11.93 -13.83
CA ASN A 39 41.56 -11.51 -12.79
C ASN A 39 41.44 -9.98 -12.66
N ASP A 40 42.57 -9.28 -12.55
CA ASP A 40 42.59 -7.83 -12.29
C ASP A 40 41.91 -6.97 -13.37
N SER A 41 41.82 -7.47 -14.61
CA SER A 41 41.11 -6.82 -15.72
C SER A 41 39.59 -6.68 -15.46
N VAL A 42 39.00 -7.54 -14.63
CA VAL A 42 37.56 -7.53 -14.29
C VAL A 42 37.30 -7.09 -12.85
N ARG A 43 38.28 -7.25 -11.96
CA ARG A 43 38.20 -7.05 -10.50
C ARG A 43 37.57 -5.73 -10.03
N GLN A 44 37.79 -4.62 -10.75
CA GLN A 44 37.18 -3.31 -10.43
C GLN A 44 35.82 -3.05 -11.10
N LEU A 45 35.48 -3.80 -12.15
CA LEU A 45 34.25 -3.66 -12.92
C LEU A 45 33.12 -4.52 -12.33
N MET A 46 33.43 -5.76 -11.94
CA MET A 46 32.45 -6.71 -11.39
C MET A 46 31.61 -6.13 -10.24
N PRO A 47 32.13 -5.41 -9.23
CA PRO A 47 31.30 -4.83 -8.17
C PRO A 47 30.30 -3.77 -8.66
N LYS A 48 30.67 -3.01 -9.71
CA LYS A 48 29.80 -1.99 -10.32
C LYS A 48 28.67 -2.64 -11.11
N VAL A 49 28.98 -3.70 -11.84
CA VAL A 49 28.02 -4.48 -12.64
C VAL A 49 27.07 -5.28 -11.75
N ILE A 50 27.54 -5.86 -10.64
CA ILE A 50 26.68 -6.43 -9.59
C ILE A 50 25.71 -5.36 -9.08
N SER A 51 26.21 -4.19 -8.68
CA SER A 51 25.37 -3.12 -8.15
C SER A 51 24.32 -2.60 -9.16
N ALA A 52 24.63 -2.63 -10.46
CA ALA A 52 23.67 -2.28 -11.51
C ALA A 52 22.59 -3.37 -11.69
N LEU A 53 22.99 -4.64 -11.76
CA LEU A 53 22.08 -5.78 -11.84
C LEU A 53 21.18 -5.90 -10.60
N GLU A 54 21.66 -5.53 -9.41
CA GLU A 54 20.83 -5.44 -8.19
C GLU A 54 19.79 -4.33 -8.24
N THR A 55 20.14 -3.15 -8.78
CA THR A 55 19.13 -2.10 -9.00
C THR A 55 18.10 -2.53 -10.03
N LEU A 56 18.50 -3.30 -11.05
CA LEU A 56 17.59 -3.88 -12.03
C LEU A 56 16.70 -4.98 -11.42
N GLU A 57 17.25 -5.88 -10.61
CA GLU A 57 16.50 -6.90 -9.85
C GLU A 57 15.46 -6.23 -8.93
N SER A 58 15.82 -5.14 -8.24
CA SER A 58 14.90 -4.37 -7.39
C SER A 58 13.80 -3.67 -8.19
N LEU A 59 14.08 -3.23 -9.43
CA LEU A 59 13.10 -2.58 -10.30
C LEU A 59 12.15 -3.63 -10.91
N ALA A 60 12.65 -4.79 -11.34
CA ALA A 60 11.84 -5.90 -11.80
C ALA A 60 10.90 -6.42 -10.70
N ASN A 61 11.45 -6.70 -9.50
CA ASN A 61 10.66 -7.06 -8.30
C ASN A 61 9.64 -5.99 -7.92
N HIS A 62 9.86 -4.71 -8.24
CA HIS A 62 8.89 -3.65 -8.00
C HIS A 62 7.79 -3.66 -9.06
N ASN A 63 8.15 -3.85 -10.34
CA ASN A 63 7.20 -3.85 -11.44
C ASN A 63 6.27 -5.07 -11.42
N GLU A 64 6.77 -6.25 -11.04
CA GLU A 64 5.93 -7.44 -10.84
C GLU A 64 4.83 -7.16 -9.80
N ARG A 65 5.16 -6.57 -8.65
CA ARG A 65 4.19 -6.18 -7.61
C ARG A 65 3.23 -5.07 -8.07
N GLU A 66 3.70 -4.06 -8.81
CA GLU A 66 2.81 -3.06 -9.41
C GLU A 66 1.82 -3.70 -10.40
N ASN A 67 2.27 -4.65 -11.21
CA ASN A 67 1.44 -5.35 -12.17
C ASN A 67 0.42 -6.28 -11.49
N GLU A 68 0.80 -6.99 -10.41
CA GLU A 68 -0.12 -7.75 -9.55
C GLU A 68 -1.20 -6.84 -8.93
N GLU A 69 -0.81 -5.68 -8.38
CA GLU A 69 -1.75 -4.71 -7.83
C GLU A 69 -2.71 -4.19 -8.92
N ILE A 70 -2.19 -3.77 -10.08
CA ILE A 70 -2.99 -3.33 -11.23
C ILE A 70 -3.97 -4.42 -11.70
N LEU A 71 -3.57 -5.69 -11.72
CA LEU A 71 -4.46 -6.81 -12.06
C LEU A 71 -5.56 -6.99 -11.00
N SER A 72 -5.22 -6.91 -9.72
CA SER A 72 -6.18 -6.99 -8.61
C SER A 72 -7.21 -5.84 -8.63
N LEU A 73 -6.76 -4.62 -8.95
CA LEU A 73 -7.59 -3.42 -9.06
C LEU A 73 -8.52 -3.53 -10.28
N ARG A 74 -8.02 -3.97 -11.45
CA ARG A 74 -8.84 -4.20 -12.65
C ARG A 74 -9.96 -5.21 -12.38
N LYS A 75 -9.64 -6.35 -11.77
CA LYS A 75 -10.63 -7.38 -11.39
C LYS A 75 -11.65 -6.84 -10.37
N THR A 76 -11.24 -5.93 -9.49
CA THR A 76 -12.13 -5.27 -8.52
C THR A 76 -13.05 -4.26 -9.19
N VAL A 77 -12.56 -3.49 -10.17
CA VAL A 77 -13.37 -2.57 -11.00
C VAL A 77 -14.40 -3.36 -11.81
N GLU A 78 -13.98 -4.38 -12.56
CA GLU A 78 -14.86 -5.28 -13.33
C GLU A 78 -15.98 -5.87 -12.46
N ARG A 79 -15.64 -6.34 -11.25
CA ARG A 79 -16.64 -6.85 -10.28
C ARG A 79 -17.63 -5.76 -9.86
N LEU A 80 -17.18 -4.54 -9.60
CA LEU A 80 -18.02 -3.41 -9.18
C LEU A 80 -18.89 -2.87 -10.32
N GLU A 81 -18.40 -2.90 -11.56
CA GLU A 81 -19.15 -2.50 -12.76
C GLU A 81 -20.28 -3.50 -13.04
N ASN A 82 -19.99 -4.81 -12.96
CA ASN A 82 -21.02 -5.85 -13.04
C ASN A 82 -22.05 -5.75 -11.89
N GLU A 83 -21.61 -5.51 -10.65
CA GLU A 83 -22.50 -5.32 -9.49
C GLU A 83 -23.42 -4.09 -9.65
N LYS A 84 -22.87 -2.99 -10.20
CA LYS A 84 -23.63 -1.78 -10.55
C LYS A 84 -24.63 -2.03 -11.67
N GLN A 85 -24.24 -2.76 -12.71
CA GLN A 85 -25.12 -3.08 -13.85
C GLN A 85 -26.28 -3.99 -13.42
N ALA A 86 -26.02 -5.01 -12.60
CA ALA A 86 -27.07 -5.86 -12.02
C ALA A 86 -28.07 -5.03 -11.20
N LYS A 87 -27.59 -4.20 -10.25
CA LYS A 87 -28.43 -3.30 -9.46
C LYS A 87 -29.24 -2.31 -10.31
N GLN A 88 -28.72 -1.87 -11.45
CA GLN A 88 -29.47 -1.03 -12.39
C GLN A 88 -30.54 -1.81 -13.15
N GLN A 89 -30.26 -3.05 -13.57
CA GLN A 89 -31.27 -3.92 -14.20
C GLN A 89 -32.39 -4.28 -13.22
N ASP A 90 -32.06 -4.63 -11.98
CA ASP A 90 -33.05 -5.01 -10.97
C ASP A 90 -33.94 -3.83 -10.58
N ARG A 91 -33.39 -2.60 -10.54
CA ARG A 91 -34.20 -1.38 -10.39
C ARG A 91 -35.18 -1.20 -11.55
N LEU A 92 -34.74 -1.39 -12.79
CA LEU A 92 -35.60 -1.26 -13.97
C LEU A 92 -36.69 -2.34 -14.03
N LYS A 93 -36.41 -3.57 -13.58
CA LYS A 93 -37.43 -4.62 -13.42
C LYS A 93 -38.49 -4.20 -12.40
N PHE A 94 -38.07 -3.75 -11.22
CA PHE A 94 -38.99 -3.27 -10.18
C PHE A 94 -39.82 -2.06 -10.63
N GLU A 95 -39.23 -1.16 -11.42
CA GLU A 95 -39.90 -0.01 -12.03
C GLU A 95 -41.00 -0.45 -13.03
N MET A 96 -40.72 -1.47 -13.87
CA MET A 96 -41.71 -2.08 -14.77
C MET A 96 -42.78 -2.92 -14.03
N GLU A 97 -42.40 -3.66 -12.98
CA GLU A 97 -43.33 -4.45 -12.16
C GLU A 97 -44.30 -3.53 -11.40
N LEU A 98 -43.82 -2.39 -10.90
CA LEU A 98 -44.64 -1.35 -10.27
C LEU A 98 -45.61 -0.71 -11.27
N GLU A 99 -45.15 -0.32 -12.47
CA GLU A 99 -46.01 0.24 -13.52
C GLU A 99 -47.10 -0.76 -13.95
N ALA A 100 -46.78 -2.05 -14.08
CA ALA A 100 -47.74 -3.09 -14.40
C ALA A 100 -48.80 -3.30 -13.29
N VAL A 101 -48.40 -3.18 -12.01
CA VAL A 101 -49.33 -3.23 -10.86
C VAL A 101 -50.22 -1.98 -10.81
N GLU A 102 -49.67 -0.78 -11.07
CA GLU A 102 -50.48 0.44 -11.17
C GLU A 102 -51.52 0.37 -12.29
N GLU A 103 -51.14 -0.10 -13.47
CA GLU A 103 -52.05 -0.23 -14.62
C GLU A 103 -53.13 -1.30 -14.37
N ASN A 104 -52.79 -2.41 -13.69
CA ASN A 104 -53.78 -3.39 -13.26
C ASN A 104 -54.79 -2.76 -12.28
N TYR A 105 -54.35 -1.98 -11.30
CA TYR A 105 -55.27 -1.27 -10.39
C TYR A 105 -56.14 -0.22 -11.10
N ARG A 106 -55.61 0.51 -12.10
CA ARG A 106 -56.44 1.42 -12.94
C ARG A 106 -57.54 0.63 -13.64
N LYS A 107 -57.20 -0.51 -14.25
CA LYS A 107 -58.16 -1.38 -14.92
C LYS A 107 -59.22 -1.93 -13.95
N GLU A 108 -58.82 -2.41 -12.78
CA GLU A 108 -59.76 -2.88 -11.74
C GLU A 108 -60.71 -1.77 -11.29
N ILE A 109 -60.24 -0.53 -11.15
CA ILE A 109 -61.07 0.63 -10.82
C ILE A 109 -62.10 0.92 -11.94
N ASP A 110 -61.69 0.88 -13.21
CA ASP A 110 -62.60 1.08 -14.36
C ASP A 110 -63.61 -0.08 -14.53
N ASP A 111 -63.16 -1.32 -14.39
CA ASP A 111 -64.02 -2.52 -14.42
C ASP A 111 -65.06 -2.45 -13.28
N LEU A 112 -64.65 -2.09 -12.06
CA LEU A 112 -65.58 -1.86 -10.93
C LEU A 112 -66.52 -0.66 -11.16
N TRP A 113 -66.04 0.43 -11.77
CA TRP A 113 -66.86 1.61 -12.04
C TRP A 113 -67.94 1.33 -13.08
N THR A 114 -67.61 0.59 -14.13
CA THR A 114 -68.60 0.14 -15.13
C THR A 114 -69.61 -0.84 -14.54
N MET A 115 -69.17 -1.76 -13.66
CA MET A 115 -70.06 -2.68 -12.93
C MET A 115 -71.05 -1.94 -12.02
N VAL A 116 -70.56 -0.98 -11.21
CA VAL A 116 -71.42 -0.12 -10.36
C VAL A 116 -72.43 0.66 -11.20
N LYS A 117 -72.00 1.22 -12.34
CA LYS A 117 -72.87 1.96 -13.27
C LYS A 117 -73.94 1.06 -13.90
N SER A 118 -73.61 -0.19 -14.20
CA SER A 118 -74.57 -1.19 -14.70
C SER A 118 -75.61 -1.52 -13.62
N LEU A 119 -75.17 -1.87 -12.40
CA LEU A 119 -76.04 -2.20 -11.27
C LEU A 119 -76.93 -1.02 -10.84
N GLN A 120 -76.48 0.23 -10.99
CA GLN A 120 -77.30 1.43 -10.77
C GLN A 120 -78.40 1.58 -11.82
N ASN A 121 -78.10 1.31 -13.10
CA ASN A 121 -79.11 1.31 -14.16
C ASN A 121 -80.13 0.19 -13.96
N GLU A 122 -79.67 -1.03 -13.63
CA GLU A 122 -80.53 -2.18 -13.37
C GLU A 122 -81.44 -1.95 -12.16
N ASN A 123 -80.91 -1.51 -11.02
CA ASN A 123 -81.73 -1.14 -9.86
C ASN A 123 -82.76 -0.04 -10.18
N LYS A 124 -82.41 0.92 -11.04
CA LYS A 124 -83.35 1.96 -11.51
C LYS A 124 -84.46 1.36 -12.38
N HIS A 125 -84.14 0.42 -13.27
CA HIS A 125 -85.14 -0.31 -14.06
C HIS A 125 -86.05 -1.17 -13.19
N LEU A 126 -85.50 -1.96 -12.26
CA LEU A 126 -86.26 -2.79 -11.33
C LEU A 126 -87.15 -1.93 -10.40
N SER A 127 -86.62 -0.82 -9.86
CA SER A 127 -87.40 0.12 -9.03
C SER A 127 -88.53 0.81 -9.80
N SER A 128 -88.40 0.94 -11.13
CA SER A 128 -89.49 1.43 -12.00
C SER A 128 -90.49 0.35 -12.42
N SER A 129 -90.22 -0.93 -12.13
CA SER A 129 -91.03 -2.08 -12.51
C SER A 129 -91.81 -2.69 -11.34
N VAL A 130 -91.34 -2.55 -10.10
CA VAL A 130 -91.99 -3.11 -8.91
C VAL A 130 -93.13 -2.22 -8.43
N SER A 131 -94.36 -2.55 -8.83
CA SER A 131 -95.60 -2.04 -8.23
C SER A 131 -96.10 -3.03 -7.15
N PRO A 132 -96.57 -2.56 -5.98
CA PRO A 132 -96.87 -3.45 -4.86
C PRO A 132 -98.33 -3.96 -4.87
N GLU A 133 -98.60 -5.07 -5.56
CA GLU A 133 -99.93 -5.71 -5.54
C GLU A 133 -99.99 -7.02 -4.73
N THR A 134 -100.66 -6.89 -3.57
CA THR A 134 -101.56 -7.88 -2.93
C THR A 134 -101.12 -9.35 -2.77
N LEU A 135 -100.80 -9.71 -1.52
CA LEU A 135 -101.01 -11.07 -1.00
C LEU A 135 -102.49 -11.30 -0.66
N SER A 136 -103.00 -12.51 -0.87
CA SER A 136 -104.23 -13.03 -0.24
C SER A 136 -104.22 -14.57 -0.28
N PRO A 137 -104.38 -15.28 0.87
CA PRO A 137 -104.28 -16.73 0.91
C PRO A 137 -105.61 -17.42 0.55
N ALA A 138 -105.52 -18.51 -0.22
CA ALA A 138 -106.62 -19.45 -0.48
C ALA A 138 -106.34 -20.81 0.20
N THR A 139 -107.27 -21.76 0.09
CA THR A 139 -107.23 -23.03 0.84
C THR A 139 -106.55 -24.18 0.08
N PRO A 140 -105.90 -25.13 0.79
CA PRO A 140 -105.06 -26.15 0.17
C PRO A 140 -105.84 -27.09 -0.76
N ARG A 141 -105.36 -27.15 -2.00
CA ARG A 141 -105.54 -28.23 -2.98
C ARG A 141 -104.15 -28.59 -3.52
N ASP A 142 -104.05 -29.46 -4.53
CA ASP A 142 -102.75 -30.02 -4.97
C ASP A 142 -101.69 -28.96 -5.38
N GLU A 143 -102.15 -27.75 -5.72
CA GLU A 143 -101.32 -26.55 -5.93
C GLU A 143 -100.45 -26.22 -4.70
N ASP A 144 -100.98 -26.27 -3.47
CA ASP A 144 -100.21 -26.04 -2.22
C ASP A 144 -99.15 -27.12 -1.97
N LEU A 145 -99.39 -28.35 -2.45
CA LEU A 145 -98.42 -29.44 -2.36
C LEU A 145 -97.26 -29.21 -3.34
N ASN A 146 -97.55 -28.75 -4.55
CA ASN A 146 -96.53 -28.33 -5.51
C ASN A 146 -95.72 -27.13 -4.99
N VAL A 147 -96.37 -26.10 -4.45
CA VAL A 147 -95.69 -24.95 -3.82
C VAL A 147 -94.82 -25.39 -2.64
N MET A 148 -95.25 -26.34 -1.81
CA MET A 148 -94.39 -26.92 -0.78
C MET A 148 -93.18 -27.69 -1.35
N ILE A 149 -93.33 -28.39 -2.48
CA ILE A 149 -92.21 -29.07 -3.15
C ILE A 149 -91.22 -28.05 -3.72
N GLU A 150 -91.70 -27.01 -4.41
CA GLU A 150 -90.87 -25.92 -4.94
C GLU A 150 -90.13 -25.15 -3.83
N LEU A 151 -90.81 -24.81 -2.73
CA LEU A 151 -90.18 -24.20 -1.55
C LEU A 151 -89.16 -25.13 -0.88
N ARG A 152 -89.40 -26.44 -0.90
CA ARG A 152 -88.45 -27.45 -0.38
C ARG A 152 -87.22 -27.56 -1.27
N GLU A 153 -87.39 -27.53 -2.60
CA GLU A 153 -86.28 -27.47 -3.54
C GLU A 153 -85.48 -26.17 -3.42
N LEU A 154 -86.15 -25.02 -3.33
CA LEU A 154 -85.51 -23.73 -3.10
C LEU A 154 -84.71 -23.74 -1.79
N SER A 155 -85.30 -24.26 -0.71
CA SER A 155 -84.64 -24.42 0.59
C SER A 155 -83.45 -25.39 0.54
N ASN A 156 -83.48 -26.40 -0.33
CA ASN A 156 -82.34 -27.30 -0.53
C ASN A 156 -81.23 -26.63 -1.35
N LYS A 157 -81.57 -25.96 -2.46
CA LYS A 157 -80.64 -25.16 -3.27
C LYS A 157 -79.95 -24.08 -2.42
N GLN A 158 -80.69 -23.39 -1.55
CA GLN A 158 -80.15 -22.44 -0.57
C GLN A 158 -79.19 -23.09 0.44
N LYS A 159 -79.51 -24.29 0.96
CA LYS A 159 -78.59 -25.04 1.85
C LYS A 159 -77.33 -25.52 1.14
N GLU A 160 -77.41 -25.82 -0.15
CA GLU A 160 -76.26 -26.21 -0.97
C GLU A 160 -75.37 -24.99 -1.25
N GLN A 161 -75.96 -23.86 -1.64
CA GLN A 161 -75.26 -22.58 -1.80
C GLN A 161 -74.60 -22.10 -0.50
N ILE A 162 -75.25 -22.25 0.66
CA ILE A 162 -74.66 -21.93 1.97
C ILE A 162 -73.45 -22.82 2.27
N LYS A 163 -73.50 -24.11 1.94
CA LYS A 163 -72.35 -25.04 2.09
C LYS A 163 -71.22 -24.74 1.12
N GLU A 164 -71.53 -24.18 -0.06
CA GLU A 164 -70.54 -23.74 -1.04
C GLU A 164 -69.78 -22.51 -0.52
N LEU A 165 -70.52 -21.45 -0.18
CA LEU A 165 -69.96 -20.24 0.44
C LEU A 165 -69.20 -20.53 1.74
N GLN A 166 -69.60 -21.54 2.53
CA GLN A 166 -68.85 -21.99 3.70
C GLN A 166 -67.48 -22.58 3.34
N ARG A 167 -67.38 -23.41 2.30
CA ARG A 167 -66.09 -23.94 1.83
C ARG A 167 -65.21 -22.86 1.22
N ASP A 168 -65.80 -21.88 0.54
CA ASP A 168 -65.07 -20.74 0.00
C ASP A 168 -64.47 -19.90 1.14
N ILE A 169 -65.25 -19.62 2.18
CA ILE A 169 -64.78 -18.94 3.41
C ILE A 169 -63.67 -19.72 4.12
N GLU A 170 -63.80 -21.05 4.25
CA GLU A 170 -62.75 -21.92 4.82
C GLU A 170 -61.46 -21.86 3.98
N THR A 171 -61.59 -21.85 2.65
CA THR A 171 -60.47 -21.77 1.70
C THR A 171 -59.76 -20.42 1.79
N TYR A 172 -60.51 -19.31 1.76
CA TYR A 172 -59.95 -17.95 1.91
C TYR A 172 -59.34 -17.73 3.31
N SER A 173 -59.90 -18.33 4.38
CA SER A 173 -59.28 -18.27 5.71
C SER A 173 -57.90 -18.94 5.70
N CYS A 174 -57.79 -20.11 5.08
CA CYS A 174 -56.50 -20.80 4.94
C CYS A 174 -55.51 -20.00 4.07
N GLU A 175 -55.96 -19.35 3.00
CA GLU A 175 -55.11 -18.48 2.18
C GLU A 175 -54.62 -17.27 2.97
N VAL A 176 -55.50 -16.59 3.71
CA VAL A 176 -55.14 -15.45 4.58
C VAL A 176 -54.14 -15.87 5.66
N GLU A 177 -54.30 -17.04 6.28
CA GLU A 177 -53.32 -17.58 7.23
C GLU A 177 -51.97 -17.87 6.57
N ASN A 178 -51.94 -18.42 5.36
CA ASN A 178 -50.69 -18.69 4.62
C ASN A 178 -49.98 -17.39 4.20
N LEU A 179 -50.73 -16.37 3.79
CA LEU A 179 -50.21 -15.03 3.49
C LEU A 179 -49.69 -14.35 4.76
N HIS A 180 -50.40 -14.42 5.87
CA HIS A 180 -49.97 -13.87 7.17
C HIS A 180 -48.65 -14.52 7.64
N ASN A 181 -48.57 -15.85 7.59
CA ASN A 181 -47.34 -16.61 7.87
C ASN A 181 -46.17 -16.26 6.93
N SER A 182 -46.45 -15.77 5.72
CA SER A 182 -45.43 -15.35 4.76
C SER A 182 -44.96 -13.91 5.02
N ILE A 183 -45.88 -13.02 5.36
CA ILE A 183 -45.59 -11.65 5.81
C ILE A 183 -44.74 -11.67 7.09
N GLU A 184 -45.06 -12.53 8.07
CA GLU A 184 -44.23 -12.70 9.27
C GLU A 184 -42.79 -13.12 8.96
N LYS A 185 -42.58 -14.04 8.01
CA LYS A 185 -41.22 -14.46 7.59
C LYS A 185 -40.46 -13.30 6.96
N LEU A 186 -41.11 -12.51 6.11
CA LEU A 186 -40.54 -11.33 5.47
C LEU A 186 -40.19 -10.23 6.48
N ILE A 187 -41.03 -9.99 7.50
CA ILE A 187 -40.75 -9.05 8.60
C ILE A 187 -39.47 -9.48 9.35
N ARG A 188 -39.40 -10.75 9.79
CA ARG A 188 -38.23 -11.29 10.52
C ARG A 188 -36.94 -11.21 9.69
N GLN A 189 -37.02 -11.47 8.38
CA GLN A 189 -35.90 -11.32 7.45
C GLN A 189 -35.48 -9.85 7.28
N ASN A 190 -36.43 -8.92 7.17
CA ASN A 190 -36.15 -7.48 7.07
C ASN A 190 -35.48 -6.96 8.36
N GLU A 191 -35.95 -7.35 9.54
CA GLU A 191 -35.28 -7.04 10.82
C GLU A 191 -33.85 -7.58 10.89
N GLU A 192 -33.58 -8.76 10.33
CA GLU A 192 -32.23 -9.31 10.26
C GLU A 192 -31.34 -8.53 9.28
N LEU A 193 -31.88 -8.15 8.11
CA LEU A 193 -31.18 -7.33 7.11
C LEU A 193 -30.88 -5.92 7.65
N LEU A 194 -31.81 -5.28 8.36
CA LEU A 194 -31.60 -4.00 9.03
C LEU A 194 -30.48 -4.09 10.09
N ARG A 195 -30.46 -5.16 10.91
CA ARG A 195 -29.38 -5.42 11.88
C ARG A 195 -28.04 -5.65 11.20
N LYS A 196 -27.99 -6.44 10.11
CA LYS A 196 -26.78 -6.66 9.30
C LYS A 196 -26.28 -5.35 8.68
N ASN A 197 -27.16 -4.53 8.11
CA ASN A 197 -26.84 -3.24 7.52
C ASN A 197 -26.27 -2.26 8.57
N ALA A 198 -26.91 -2.15 9.74
CA ALA A 198 -26.41 -1.33 10.85
C ALA A 198 -25.00 -1.77 11.34
N SER A 199 -24.74 -3.09 11.39
CA SER A 199 -23.42 -3.64 11.71
C SER A 199 -22.37 -3.29 10.66
N LEU A 200 -22.68 -3.51 9.37
CA LEU A 200 -21.80 -3.17 8.25
C LEU A 200 -21.52 -1.65 8.18
N GLN A 201 -22.53 -0.81 8.43
CA GLN A 201 -22.36 0.64 8.48
C GLN A 201 -21.49 1.09 9.66
N LYS A 202 -21.54 0.39 10.81
CA LYS A 202 -20.61 0.62 11.92
C LYS A 202 -19.18 0.22 11.54
N GLN A 203 -18.99 -0.94 10.92
CA GLN A 203 -17.67 -1.39 10.44
C GLN A 203 -17.09 -0.42 9.39
N GLY A 204 -17.93 0.08 8.47
CA GLY A 204 -17.54 1.09 7.49
C GLY A 204 -17.06 2.41 8.13
N ARG A 205 -17.69 2.86 9.23
CA ARG A 205 -17.20 4.02 10.00
C ARG A 205 -15.84 3.76 10.64
N MET A 206 -15.66 2.62 11.33
CA MET A 206 -14.37 2.24 11.93
C MET A 206 -13.24 2.24 10.88
N LEU A 207 -13.46 1.64 9.71
CA LEU A 207 -12.46 1.57 8.63
C LEU A 207 -12.13 2.96 8.03
N VAL A 208 -13.08 3.89 8.02
CA VAL A 208 -12.85 5.29 7.61
C VAL A 208 -12.04 6.05 8.66
N GLU A 209 -12.34 5.83 9.95
CA GLU A 209 -11.61 6.40 11.08
C GLU A 209 -10.15 5.90 11.09
N GLU A 210 -9.93 4.58 11.05
CA GLU A 210 -8.60 3.94 10.93
C GLU A 210 -7.81 4.45 9.72
N LYS A 211 -8.44 4.52 8.54
CA LYS A 211 -7.83 5.09 7.33
C LYS A 211 -7.41 6.55 7.54
N SER A 212 -8.23 7.36 8.22
CA SER A 212 -7.91 8.76 8.49
C SER A 212 -6.69 8.90 9.42
N GLU A 213 -6.54 8.03 10.42
CA GLU A 213 -5.36 8.02 11.27
C GLU A 213 -4.10 7.58 10.52
N ILE A 214 -4.20 6.56 9.65
CA ILE A 214 -3.08 6.07 8.85
C ILE A 214 -2.58 7.17 7.91
N ILE A 215 -3.48 7.90 7.24
CA ILE A 215 -3.13 9.05 6.39
C ILE A 215 -2.43 10.14 7.22
N LYS A 216 -2.93 10.43 8.43
CA LYS A 216 -2.31 11.43 9.33
C LYS A 216 -0.91 11.01 9.78
N ARG A 217 -0.69 9.73 10.13
CA ARG A 217 0.63 9.18 10.47
C ARG A 217 1.58 9.23 9.26
N LEU A 218 1.09 8.91 8.06
CA LEU A 218 1.85 8.99 6.82
C LEU A 218 2.30 10.43 6.54
N GLN A 219 1.39 11.41 6.55
CA GLN A 219 1.73 12.83 6.33
C GLN A 219 2.79 13.33 7.34
N GLN A 220 2.65 12.99 8.62
CA GLN A 220 3.65 13.33 9.64
C GLN A 220 5.04 12.73 9.33
N THR A 221 5.07 11.52 8.77
CA THR A 221 6.31 10.84 8.35
C THR A 221 6.91 11.47 7.08
N GLU A 222 6.07 11.86 6.12
CA GLU A 222 6.48 12.57 4.90
C GLU A 222 7.06 13.96 5.23
N GLU A 223 6.42 14.71 6.12
CA GLU A 223 6.94 15.99 6.60
C GLU A 223 8.28 15.84 7.33
N ALA A 224 8.46 14.78 8.12
CA ALA A 224 9.74 14.48 8.78
C ALA A 224 10.82 14.13 7.74
N ASN A 225 10.52 13.28 6.76
CA ASN A 225 11.41 12.93 5.66
C ASN A 225 11.77 14.15 4.79
N PHE A 226 10.84 15.08 4.58
CA PHE A 226 11.11 16.34 3.87
C PHE A 226 12.08 17.23 4.67
N LYS A 227 11.87 17.37 5.98
CA LYS A 227 12.77 18.12 6.89
C LYS A 227 14.19 17.51 6.89
N LEU A 228 14.30 16.18 7.02
CA LEU A 228 15.57 15.45 6.93
C LEU A 228 16.23 15.61 5.54
N SER A 229 15.46 15.51 4.46
CA SER A 229 15.96 15.71 3.08
C SER A 229 16.48 17.12 2.83
N LYS A 230 15.93 18.14 3.50
CA LYS A 230 16.47 19.50 3.48
C LYS A 230 17.79 19.56 4.26
N LEU A 231 17.81 19.11 5.51
CA LEU A 231 19.02 19.09 6.35
C LEU A 231 20.18 18.34 5.68
N PHE A 232 19.90 17.22 5.01
CA PHE A 232 20.90 16.47 4.26
C PHE A 232 21.47 17.26 3.07
N LYS A 233 20.64 18.02 2.34
CA LYS A 233 21.10 18.91 1.26
C LYS A 233 21.95 20.07 1.80
N ASP A 234 21.52 20.68 2.90
CA ASP A 234 22.22 21.80 3.54
C ASP A 234 23.58 21.33 4.09
N ALA A 235 23.65 20.16 4.73
CA ALA A 235 24.90 19.53 5.17
C ALA A 235 25.80 19.11 3.99
N THR A 236 25.23 18.51 2.94
CA THR A 236 25.98 18.15 1.71
C THR A 236 26.61 19.38 1.06
N ARG A 237 25.94 20.53 1.11
CA ARG A 237 26.50 21.81 0.68
C ARG A 237 27.66 22.23 1.58
N GLN A 238 27.46 22.28 2.90
CA GLN A 238 28.53 22.65 3.85
C GLN A 238 29.78 21.78 3.68
N CYS A 239 29.65 20.48 3.45
CA CYS A 239 30.78 19.59 3.17
C CYS A 239 31.52 19.95 1.87
N LYS A 240 30.83 20.42 0.82
CA LYS A 240 31.46 20.89 -0.42
C LYS A 240 32.14 22.24 -0.23
N ASP A 241 31.45 23.18 0.41
CA ASP A 241 31.96 24.52 0.68
C ASP A 241 33.26 24.42 1.53
N LEU A 242 33.30 23.51 2.52
CA LEU A 242 34.51 23.16 3.29
C LEU A 242 35.62 22.48 2.46
N GLN A 243 35.26 21.56 1.55
CA GLN A 243 36.25 20.93 0.65
C GLN A 243 36.87 21.95 -0.30
N GLN A 244 36.12 22.95 -0.78
CA GLN A 244 36.66 24.03 -1.59
C GLN A 244 37.63 24.91 -0.79
N SER A 245 37.28 25.30 0.44
CA SER A 245 38.21 26.02 1.33
C SER A 245 39.52 25.25 1.55
N GLN A 246 39.45 23.94 1.82
CA GLN A 246 40.65 23.12 2.01
C GLN A 246 41.47 22.91 0.73
N GLN A 247 40.85 23.00 -0.45
CA GLN A 247 41.53 22.99 -1.74
C GLN A 247 42.26 24.31 -1.97
N GLU A 248 41.60 25.45 -1.75
CA GLU A 248 42.17 26.80 -1.89
C GLU A 248 43.34 27.03 -0.91
N ASP A 249 43.20 26.63 0.35
CA ASP A 249 44.29 26.66 1.34
C ASP A 249 45.49 25.77 0.93
N ASN A 250 45.24 24.62 0.29
CA ASN A 250 46.31 23.73 -0.18
C ASN A 250 47.04 24.30 -1.41
N ASP A 251 46.30 24.82 -2.38
CA ASP A 251 46.88 25.31 -3.63
C ASP A 251 47.57 26.67 -3.47
N ASN A 252 47.17 27.45 -2.46
CA ASN A 252 47.83 28.70 -2.06
C ASN A 252 48.90 28.52 -0.94
N ALA A 253 49.09 27.31 -0.42
CA ALA A 253 50.16 27.03 0.56
C ALA A 253 51.56 27.12 -0.09
N PRO A 254 52.58 27.72 0.57
CA PRO A 254 53.93 27.81 0.02
C PRO A 254 54.62 26.43 -0.03
N ARG A 255 54.67 25.84 -1.22
CA ARG A 255 55.26 24.52 -1.49
C ARG A 255 56.76 24.60 -1.78
N PHE A 256 57.58 24.72 -0.73
CA PHE A 256 59.04 24.58 -0.85
C PHE A 256 59.42 23.17 -1.35
N THR A 257 60.29 23.10 -2.36
CA THR A 257 60.86 21.84 -2.83
C THR A 257 61.95 21.32 -1.87
N LEU A 258 62.21 20.01 -1.94
CA LEU A 258 63.34 19.39 -1.25
C LEU A 258 64.72 19.86 -1.77
N ALA A 259 64.77 20.60 -2.88
CA ALA A 259 66.00 21.24 -3.38
C ALA A 259 66.21 22.59 -2.67
N GLU A 260 65.25 23.50 -2.74
CA GLU A 260 65.30 24.81 -2.08
C GLU A 260 65.52 24.68 -0.56
N LEU A 261 64.85 23.72 0.09
CA LEU A 261 65.06 23.45 1.51
C LEU A 261 66.51 22.99 1.82
N ARG A 262 67.17 22.28 0.90
CA ARG A 262 68.58 21.89 1.04
C ARG A 262 69.52 23.06 0.79
N GLU A 263 69.25 23.90 -0.21
CA GLU A 263 70.03 25.10 -0.48
C GLU A 263 69.96 26.07 0.70
N VAL A 264 68.75 26.39 1.20
CA VAL A 264 68.57 27.23 2.40
C VAL A 264 69.24 26.63 3.63
N LEU A 265 69.22 25.30 3.81
CA LEU A 265 69.95 24.63 4.90
C LEU A 265 71.47 24.68 4.73
N GLN A 266 71.99 24.57 3.50
CA GLN A 266 73.42 24.71 3.19
C GLN A 266 73.88 26.15 3.39
N GLU A 267 73.16 27.14 2.86
CA GLU A 267 73.43 28.56 3.05
C GLU A 267 73.38 28.94 4.52
N LYS A 268 72.34 28.54 5.26
CA LYS A 268 72.25 28.75 6.72
C LYS A 268 73.41 28.08 7.48
N ASN A 269 73.91 26.92 7.04
CA ASN A 269 75.07 26.29 7.65
C ASN A 269 76.39 27.01 7.28
N LEU A 270 76.53 27.51 6.05
CA LEU A 270 77.69 28.29 5.58
C LEU A 270 77.76 29.65 6.30
N LEU A 271 76.63 30.35 6.39
CA LEU A 271 76.47 31.58 7.16
C LEU A 271 76.75 31.34 8.65
N LYS A 272 76.30 30.21 9.23
CA LYS A 272 76.64 29.86 10.62
C LYS A 272 78.15 29.64 10.81
N GLY A 273 78.84 29.00 9.86
CA GLY A 273 80.30 28.89 9.88
C GLY A 273 80.96 30.27 9.83
N LYS A 274 80.53 31.14 8.91
CA LYS A 274 81.05 32.49 8.75
C LYS A 274 80.74 33.43 9.92
N VAL A 275 79.61 33.22 10.61
CA VAL A 275 79.31 33.89 11.89
C VAL A 275 80.27 33.44 12.97
N LEU A 276 80.58 32.14 13.09
CA LEU A 276 81.57 31.65 14.06
C LEU A 276 82.98 32.19 13.77
N GLU A 277 83.38 32.29 12.49
CA GLU A 277 84.66 32.92 12.09
C GLU A 277 84.72 34.40 12.51
N LEU A 278 83.66 35.17 12.24
CA LEU A 278 83.56 36.58 12.62
C LEU A 278 83.42 36.78 14.13
N GLU A 279 82.76 35.86 14.84
CA GLU A 279 82.70 35.83 16.30
C GLU A 279 84.09 35.53 16.90
N GLU A 280 84.87 34.61 16.31
CA GLU A 280 86.26 34.35 16.73
C GLU A 280 87.18 35.56 16.47
N GLU A 281 87.10 36.20 15.30
CA GLU A 281 87.84 37.45 15.04
C GLU A 281 87.46 38.55 16.06
N LEU A 282 86.17 38.72 16.34
CA LEU A 282 85.68 39.67 17.36
C LEU A 282 86.08 39.28 18.80
N GLU A 283 86.26 38.00 19.10
CA GLU A 283 86.78 37.51 20.38
C GLU A 283 88.30 37.77 20.50
N GLN A 284 89.05 37.65 19.40
CA GLN A 284 90.48 38.01 19.33
C GLN A 284 90.73 39.53 19.44
N PHE A 285 89.85 40.35 18.86
CA PHE A 285 89.89 41.81 19.02
C PHE A 285 89.16 42.32 20.28
N ARG A 286 88.52 41.45 21.06
CA ARG A 286 87.88 41.82 22.33
C ARG A 286 88.96 42.21 23.34
N PRO A 287 88.91 43.43 23.92
CA PRO A 287 89.83 43.79 24.99
C PRO A 287 89.64 42.82 26.15
N ALA A 288 90.72 42.15 26.57
CA ALA A 288 90.69 41.16 27.65
C ALA A 288 89.93 41.72 28.87
N ARG A 289 88.75 41.15 29.15
CA ARG A 289 87.82 41.63 30.18
C ARG A 289 88.47 41.54 31.56
N ARG A 290 89.13 42.62 31.99
CA ARG A 290 89.49 42.80 33.40
C ARG A 290 88.21 42.78 34.23
N PRO A 291 88.14 41.99 35.32
CA PRO A 291 86.93 41.88 36.11
C PRO A 291 86.65 43.20 36.83
N GLY A 292 85.39 43.65 36.78
CA GLY A 292 84.90 44.79 37.56
C GLY A 292 84.66 46.07 36.76
N SER A 293 83.45 46.19 36.21
CA SER A 293 82.64 47.41 36.35
C SER A 293 81.16 47.04 36.21
N ALA A 294 80.27 47.70 36.95
CA ALA A 294 78.86 47.32 37.06
C ALA A 294 77.91 48.50 36.75
N ALA A 295 77.01 48.26 35.81
CA ALA A 295 75.79 48.98 35.48
C ALA A 295 74.92 47.98 34.66
N SER A 296 73.68 47.63 35.00
CA SER A 296 72.43 48.44 34.99
C SER A 296 72.14 49.12 33.64
N ASP A 297 70.96 49.04 33.02
CA ASP A 297 69.71 48.25 33.20
C ASP A 297 68.98 48.23 31.81
N VAL A 298 67.83 47.60 31.50
CA VAL A 298 66.69 47.03 32.26
C VAL A 298 66.23 45.70 31.60
N ASN A 299 64.93 45.34 31.66
CA ASN A 299 64.23 44.30 30.85
C ASN A 299 64.67 42.84 31.13
N GLN A 300 64.46 42.30 32.34
CA GLN A 300 63.17 42.03 33.01
C GLN A 300 62.30 40.99 32.28
N GLU A 301 62.37 39.76 32.78
CA GLU A 301 61.48 38.65 32.42
C GLU A 301 60.05 38.92 32.93
N LEU A 302 59.04 38.46 32.18
CA LEU A 302 57.65 38.41 32.63
C LEU A 302 57.25 36.97 32.93
N GLU A 303 57.69 36.46 34.08
CA GLU A 303 56.96 35.36 34.72
C GLU A 303 55.57 35.86 35.11
N GLN A 304 54.51 35.20 34.62
CA GLN A 304 53.18 35.31 35.19
C GLN A 304 52.87 34.03 35.96
N LYS A 305 52.66 34.16 37.27
CA LYS A 305 52.20 33.06 38.13
C LYS A 305 50.77 32.64 37.77
N PRO A 306 50.39 31.37 38.03
CA PRO A 306 49.10 30.84 37.63
C PRO A 306 47.97 31.52 38.41
N SER A 307 46.98 32.04 37.70
CA SER A 307 45.66 32.35 38.25
C SER A 307 44.82 31.08 38.23
N GLU A 308 44.52 30.53 39.40
CA GLU A 308 43.52 29.47 39.54
C GLU A 308 42.17 30.00 39.02
N SER A 309 41.60 29.31 38.06
CA SER A 309 40.25 29.53 37.55
C SER A 309 39.74 28.16 37.15
N GLU A 310 38.79 27.63 37.91
CA GLU A 310 38.29 26.27 37.74
C GLU A 310 37.68 26.12 36.34
N GLU A 311 38.39 25.43 35.45
CA GLU A 311 37.92 25.14 34.10
C GLU A 311 36.75 24.15 34.19
N CYS A 312 35.53 24.70 34.25
CA CYS A 312 34.31 23.91 34.30
C CYS A 312 34.07 23.23 32.94
N VAL A 313 34.75 22.09 32.75
CA VAL A 313 34.62 21.23 31.56
C VAL A 313 33.23 20.60 31.51
N VAL A 314 32.27 21.37 30.97
CA VAL A 314 30.90 20.92 30.71
C VAL A 314 30.93 19.85 29.62
N TYR A 315 31.07 18.59 30.05
CA TYR A 315 30.81 17.44 29.20
C TYR A 315 29.35 17.47 28.75
N GLY A 316 29.15 17.88 27.49
CA GLY A 316 27.85 17.78 26.83
C GLY A 316 27.37 16.31 26.79
N PRO A 317 26.06 16.08 26.61
CA PRO A 317 25.51 14.73 26.57
C PRO A 317 26.28 13.86 25.56
N ILE A 318 26.82 12.73 26.03
CA ILE A 318 27.58 11.81 25.16
C ILE A 318 26.75 11.48 23.92
N ASN A 319 27.36 11.62 22.74
CA ASN A 319 26.77 11.21 21.48
C ASN A 319 26.49 9.70 21.55
N LYS A 320 25.24 9.34 21.86
CA LYS A 320 24.78 7.97 21.73
C LYS A 320 24.95 7.56 20.28
N GLU A 321 25.71 6.50 20.03
CA GLU A 321 25.85 5.97 18.69
C GLU A 321 24.46 5.59 18.13
N PRO A 322 24.17 5.85 16.84
CA PRO A 322 22.90 5.49 16.25
C PRO A 322 22.68 3.97 16.38
N GLU A 323 21.43 3.56 16.63
CA GLU A 323 21.11 2.16 16.94
C GLU A 323 21.53 1.15 15.86
N GLU A 324 21.73 1.63 14.63
CA GLU A 324 22.29 0.88 13.50
C GLU A 324 23.73 0.39 13.78
N LYS A 325 24.56 1.18 14.48
CA LYS A 325 25.89 0.74 14.96
C LYS A 325 25.81 -0.19 16.16
N LEU A 326 24.81 0.00 17.02
CA LEU A 326 24.62 -0.81 18.23
C LEU A 326 24.09 -2.22 17.90
N TYR A 327 23.38 -2.36 16.77
CA TYR A 327 22.84 -3.62 16.27
C TYR A 327 23.01 -3.79 14.74
N PRO A 328 24.24 -3.89 14.20
CA PRO A 328 24.46 -3.92 12.74
C PRO A 328 23.70 -5.05 12.04
N TRP A 329 23.60 -6.22 12.67
CA TRP A 329 22.88 -7.39 12.19
C TRP A 329 21.35 -7.22 12.11
N LYS A 330 20.75 -6.16 12.68
CA LYS A 330 19.33 -5.82 12.46
C LYS A 330 19.10 -5.06 11.16
N TYR A 331 20.10 -4.32 10.68
CA TYR A 331 20.01 -3.39 9.55
C TYR A 331 20.85 -3.82 8.34
N GLU A 332 21.62 -4.90 8.47
CA GLU A 332 22.35 -5.54 7.39
C GLU A 332 21.42 -5.86 6.21
N ARG A 333 21.73 -5.30 5.03
CA ARG A 333 20.97 -5.60 3.81
C ARG A 333 21.13 -7.07 3.49
N LYS A 334 20.05 -7.85 3.65
CA LYS A 334 19.95 -9.23 3.17
C LYS A 334 20.42 -9.28 1.71
N ASP A 335 21.48 -10.04 1.45
CA ASP A 335 22.05 -10.16 0.11
C ASP A 335 20.96 -10.49 -0.92
N SER A 336 20.95 -9.74 -2.03
CA SER A 336 20.17 -10.07 -3.22
C SER A 336 20.57 -11.44 -3.78
N GLY A 337 19.73 -12.04 -4.63
CA GLY A 337 20.13 -13.29 -5.27
C GLY A 337 21.23 -13.07 -6.31
N VAL A 338 21.27 -11.89 -6.96
CA VAL A 338 22.40 -11.48 -7.81
C VAL A 338 23.72 -11.40 -7.02
N ARG A 339 23.73 -10.81 -5.83
CA ARG A 339 24.96 -10.70 -4.99
C ARG A 339 25.41 -12.05 -4.44
N LYS A 340 24.50 -13.02 -4.29
CA LYS A 340 24.80 -14.43 -3.99
C LYS A 340 25.34 -15.17 -5.22
N PHE A 341 24.75 -14.97 -6.40
CA PHE A 341 25.20 -15.56 -7.66
C PHE A 341 26.67 -15.19 -7.96
N PHE A 342 27.02 -13.91 -7.89
CA PHE A 342 28.39 -13.44 -8.09
C PHE A 342 29.34 -13.69 -6.90
N ARG A 343 28.86 -14.21 -5.76
CA ARG A 343 29.73 -14.59 -4.63
C ARG A 343 30.63 -15.77 -5.00
N PHE A 344 30.07 -16.77 -5.69
CA PHE A 344 30.79 -17.94 -6.18
C PHE A 344 31.98 -17.54 -7.07
N PHE A 345 31.74 -16.63 -8.02
CA PHE A 345 32.79 -16.03 -8.86
C PHE A 345 33.86 -15.33 -8.02
N LYS A 346 33.48 -14.51 -7.03
CA LYS A 346 34.42 -13.78 -6.19
C LYS A 346 35.27 -14.70 -5.29
N GLU A 347 34.71 -15.80 -4.81
CA GLU A 347 35.42 -16.77 -3.96
C GLU A 347 36.43 -17.60 -4.78
N GLY A 348 36.08 -17.98 -6.01
CA GLY A 348 37.00 -18.58 -6.98
C GLY A 348 38.17 -17.67 -7.37
N LEU A 349 37.96 -16.34 -7.36
CA LEU A 349 38.98 -15.34 -7.70
C LEU A 349 39.89 -14.92 -6.54
N ASN A 350 39.54 -15.25 -5.29
CA ASN A 350 40.36 -14.99 -4.11
C ASN A 350 41.15 -16.22 -3.63
N SER A 351 40.72 -17.44 -4.03
CA SER A 351 41.44 -18.67 -3.69
C SER A 351 42.63 -18.87 -4.62
N GLY A 352 43.83 -18.54 -4.14
CA GLY A 352 45.07 -18.73 -4.88
C GLY A 352 45.39 -20.21 -5.15
N GLY A 353 45.15 -20.67 -6.38
CA GLY A 353 45.91 -21.78 -6.97
C GLY A 353 45.59 -23.20 -6.51
N TYR A 354 44.32 -23.62 -6.52
CA TYR A 354 43.97 -25.05 -6.58
C TYR A 354 42.84 -25.33 -7.56
N SER A 355 43.12 -26.15 -8.59
CA SER A 355 42.11 -26.70 -9.50
C SER A 355 41.48 -27.97 -8.90
N PRO A 356 40.16 -28.13 -9.01
CA PRO A 356 39.53 -29.44 -9.15
C PRO A 356 38.79 -29.59 -10.49
N GLY A 357 38.54 -30.84 -10.89
CA GLY A 357 38.07 -31.19 -12.24
C GLY A 357 36.63 -30.81 -12.60
N GLN A 358 36.29 -31.06 -13.86
CA GLN A 358 34.96 -30.85 -14.44
C GLN A 358 33.85 -31.48 -13.59
N GLY A 359 32.81 -30.71 -13.26
CA GLY A 359 31.59 -31.17 -12.60
C GLY A 359 30.43 -30.22 -12.87
N SER A 360 29.61 -30.52 -13.88
CA SER A 360 28.47 -29.68 -14.25
C SER A 360 27.27 -29.95 -13.37
N SER A 361 27.02 -29.09 -12.38
CA SER A 361 25.80 -29.12 -11.55
C SER A 361 25.28 -27.71 -11.28
N SER A 362 24.34 -27.24 -12.11
CA SER A 362 23.63 -25.98 -11.89
C SER A 362 22.75 -26.08 -10.63
N PRO A 363 22.93 -25.24 -9.60
CA PRO A 363 22.09 -25.28 -8.40
C PRO A 363 20.76 -24.56 -8.69
N ILE A 364 19.69 -25.34 -8.88
CA ILE A 364 18.33 -24.79 -8.92
C ILE A 364 17.97 -24.28 -7.51
N PRO A 365 17.65 -22.98 -7.32
CA PRO A 365 17.27 -22.46 -6.01
C PRO A 365 15.87 -22.97 -5.62
N SER A 366 15.75 -23.58 -4.45
CA SER A 366 14.51 -24.21 -3.98
C SER A 366 13.34 -23.23 -3.93
N THR A 367 12.35 -23.42 -4.80
CA THR A 367 11.07 -22.69 -4.73
C THR A 367 10.38 -22.95 -3.40
N ARG A 368 10.17 -21.88 -2.63
CA ARG A 368 9.55 -21.92 -1.30
C ARG A 368 8.12 -22.46 -1.41
N THR A 369 7.88 -23.69 -0.95
CA THR A 369 6.56 -24.33 -0.99
C THR A 369 5.55 -23.53 -0.17
N MET A 370 4.47 -23.07 -0.83
CA MET A 370 3.33 -22.44 -0.16
C MET A 370 2.59 -23.47 0.70
N SER A 371 2.41 -23.15 1.99
CA SER A 371 1.67 -24.00 2.92
C SER A 371 0.16 -23.93 2.64
N SER A 372 -0.38 -24.93 1.92
CA SER A 372 -1.81 -25.02 1.64
C SER A 372 -2.60 -25.43 2.89
N LEU A 373 -3.29 -24.47 3.53
CA LEU A 373 -4.26 -24.73 4.58
C LEU A 373 -5.57 -25.27 3.99
N SER A 374 -5.67 -26.60 3.83
CA SER A 374 -6.89 -27.29 3.39
C SER A 374 -7.64 -27.89 4.59
N SER A 375 -8.37 -27.05 5.33
CA SER A 375 -9.24 -27.49 6.43
C SER A 375 -10.52 -28.15 5.90
N ILE A 376 -10.47 -29.44 5.59
CA ILE A 376 -11.65 -30.24 5.21
C ILE A 376 -12.35 -30.73 6.49
N THR A 377 -13.51 -30.15 6.78
CA THR A 377 -14.43 -30.65 7.82
C THR A 377 -15.20 -31.86 7.28
N GLN A 378 -14.91 -33.05 7.79
CA GLN A 378 -15.78 -34.21 7.60
C GLN A 378 -16.88 -34.23 8.68
N SER A 379 -18.14 -34.11 8.26
CA SER A 379 -19.31 -34.39 9.11
C SER A 379 -19.75 -35.84 8.92
N PRO A 380 -19.84 -36.67 9.99
CA PRO A 380 -20.35 -38.02 9.89
C PRO A 380 -21.85 -38.10 10.27
N ARG A 381 -22.70 -38.28 9.26
CA ARG A 381 -24.15 -38.59 9.31
C ARG A 381 -25.09 -37.47 9.79
#